data_AF-A0A2N7VBV4-F1
#
_entry.id   AF-A0A2N7VBV4-F1
#
_cell.length_a   1.000
_cell.length_b   1.000
_cell.length_c   1.000
_cell.angle_alpha   90.00
_cell.angle_beta   90.00
_cell.angle_gamma   90.00
#
_symmetry.space_group_name_H-M   'P 1'
#
loop_
_entity.id
_entity.type
_entity.pdbx_description
1 polymer ?
#
loop_
_entity_poly.entity_id
_entity_poly.type
_entity_poly.pdbx_seq_one_letter_code
_entity_poly.pdbx_strand_id
1 'polypeptide(L)'
;MESMMYARQYADAKRLEMIVVDLLVGFELPLYPKVLPPELVKDHDVLNLFRASKELIAWIAEYWQQWVLEDEGQRAKTRYEWTRPADFVARRPDLLPRLLELEPFQHIHLVTHPVITGYHDKPLTATSFRVGYPLIERATARFHPDIEIVV
;
A
#
# COMPACT_ATOMS: atom_id res chain seq x y z
N MET A 1 -13.99 6.24 -7.74
CA MET A 1 -14.09 6.89 -9.07
C MET A 1 -13.06 8.02 -9.21
N GLU A 2 -12.85 8.86 -8.18
CA GLU A 2 -11.90 9.99 -8.23
C GLU A 2 -10.45 9.59 -8.54
N SER A 3 -9.90 8.53 -7.93
CA SER A 3 -8.49 8.13 -8.17
C SER A 3 -8.20 7.76 -9.64
N MET A 4 -9.16 7.15 -10.33
CA MET A 4 -9.05 6.81 -11.75
C MET A 4 -9.07 8.06 -12.63
N MET A 5 -9.86 9.07 -12.24
CA MET A 5 -9.89 10.37 -12.91
C MET A 5 -8.54 11.08 -12.79
N TYR A 6 -7.91 11.08 -11.61
CA TYR A 6 -6.57 11.68 -11.43
C TYR A 6 -5.49 10.95 -12.22
N ALA A 7 -5.50 9.61 -12.22
CA ALA A 7 -4.58 8.81 -13.03
C ALA A 7 -4.74 9.11 -14.53
N ARG A 8 -5.99 9.26 -14.99
CA ARG A 8 -6.27 9.61 -16.39
C ARG A 8 -5.79 11.02 -16.74
N GLN A 9 -6.08 12.01 -15.91
CA GLN A 9 -5.61 13.39 -16.09
C GLN A 9 -4.08 13.46 -16.17
N TYR A 10 -3.38 12.72 -15.31
CA TYR A 10 -1.93 12.63 -15.35
C TYR A 10 -1.41 12.01 -16.64
N ALA A 11 -2.00 10.89 -17.08
CA ALA A 11 -1.63 10.22 -18.32
C ALA A 11 -1.84 11.14 -19.54
N ASP A 12 -3.00 11.80 -19.63
CA ASP A 12 -3.32 12.73 -20.72
C ASP A 12 -2.33 13.92 -20.75
N ALA A 13 -2.02 14.52 -19.58
CA ALA A 13 -1.07 15.63 -19.47
C ALA A 13 0.37 15.25 -19.88
N LYS A 14 0.74 13.97 -19.73
CA LYS A 14 2.07 13.44 -20.07
C LYS A 14 2.10 12.68 -21.39
N ARG A 15 0.98 12.58 -22.11
CA ARG A 15 0.82 11.80 -23.35
C ARG A 15 1.21 10.33 -23.16
N LEU A 16 0.80 9.74 -22.04
CA LEU A 16 1.01 8.34 -21.72
C LEU A 16 -0.24 7.53 -22.08
N GLU A 17 -0.05 6.27 -22.46
CA GLU A 17 -1.14 5.30 -22.54
C GLU A 17 -1.54 4.84 -21.13
N MET A 18 -2.83 4.57 -20.93
CA MET A 18 -3.38 4.11 -19.66
C MET A 18 -4.27 2.89 -19.91
N ILE A 19 -3.94 1.78 -19.25
CA ILE A 19 -4.77 0.57 -19.21
C ILE A 19 -5.35 0.45 -17.80
N VAL A 20 -6.64 0.11 -17.71
CA VAL A 20 -7.29 -0.24 -16.44
C VAL A 20 -7.39 -1.75 -16.36
N VAL A 21 -6.73 -2.33 -15.37
CA VAL A 21 -6.74 -3.77 -15.11
C VAL A 21 -7.59 -4.05 -13.88
N ASP A 22 -8.61 -4.89 -14.06
CA ASP A 22 -9.39 -5.45 -12.98
C ASP A 22 -8.76 -6.76 -12.52
N LEU A 23 -8.44 -6.87 -11.23
CA LEU A 23 -7.92 -8.07 -10.62
C LEU A 23 -9.01 -8.75 -9.77
N LEU A 24 -9.19 -10.05 -9.95
CA LEU A 24 -9.85 -10.92 -8.99
C LEU A 24 -8.78 -11.57 -8.13
N VAL A 25 -8.84 -11.33 -6.83
CA VAL A 25 -7.81 -11.73 -5.88
C VAL A 25 -8.43 -12.49 -4.72
N GLY A 26 -7.95 -13.70 -4.48
CA GLY A 26 -8.26 -14.51 -3.31
C GLY A 26 -7.36 -14.19 -2.11
N PHE A 27 -7.77 -14.69 -0.95
CA PHE A 27 -7.04 -14.63 0.31
C PHE A 27 -7.31 -15.92 1.10
N GLU A 28 -6.32 -16.37 1.86
CA GLU A 28 -6.37 -17.60 2.67
C GLU A 28 -7.03 -17.33 4.02
N LEU A 29 -6.70 -16.19 4.63
CA LEU A 29 -7.25 -15.78 5.92
C LEU A 29 -8.35 -14.73 5.72
N PRO A 30 -9.35 -14.69 6.61
CA PRO A 30 -10.45 -13.75 6.45
C PRO A 30 -9.97 -12.31 6.57
N LEU A 31 -10.51 -11.43 5.73
CA LEU A 31 -10.38 -9.99 5.90
C LEU A 31 -10.92 -9.57 7.27
N TYR A 32 -10.16 -8.77 8.01
CA TYR A 32 -10.67 -8.15 9.23
C TYR A 32 -11.58 -6.97 8.87
N PRO A 33 -12.91 -7.02 9.15
CA PRO A 33 -13.83 -5.99 8.69
C PRO A 33 -13.83 -4.74 9.59
N LYS A 34 -13.28 -4.83 10.81
CA LYS A 34 -13.24 -3.73 11.78
C LYS A 34 -11.88 -3.03 11.75
N VAL A 35 -11.61 -2.22 12.78
CA VAL A 35 -10.31 -1.60 13.00
C VAL A 35 -9.35 -2.63 13.59
N LEU A 36 -8.36 -3.06 12.82
CA LEU A 36 -7.39 -4.12 13.14
C LEU A 36 -6.39 -3.63 14.19
N PRO A 37 -6.37 -4.23 15.40
CA PRO A 37 -5.34 -3.96 16.40
C PRO A 37 -4.07 -4.81 16.18
N PRO A 38 -2.92 -4.45 16.76
CA PRO A 38 -1.65 -5.16 16.56
C PRO A 38 -1.71 -6.66 16.86
N GLU A 39 -2.38 -7.05 17.94
CA GLU A 39 -2.42 -8.44 18.42
C GLU A 39 -3.13 -9.42 17.48
N LEU A 40 -3.96 -8.90 16.56
CA LEU A 40 -4.70 -9.71 15.58
C LEU A 40 -4.00 -9.77 14.21
N VAL A 41 -2.91 -9.02 13.99
CA VAL A 41 -2.24 -9.00 12.66
C VAL A 41 -1.84 -10.40 12.18
N LYS A 42 -1.38 -11.25 13.10
CA LYS A 42 -0.99 -12.65 12.82
C LYS A 42 -2.13 -13.55 12.32
N ASP A 43 -3.38 -13.16 12.56
CA ASP A 43 -4.57 -13.96 12.24
C ASP A 43 -5.20 -13.55 10.89
N HIS A 44 -4.54 -12.65 10.15
CA HIS A 44 -4.98 -12.12 8.86
C HIS A 44 -3.82 -12.05 7.88
N ASP A 45 -4.08 -12.29 6.60
CA ASP A 45 -3.11 -12.23 5.48
C ASP A 45 -3.20 -10.92 4.67
N VAL A 46 -4.19 -10.09 5.01
CA VAL A 46 -4.43 -8.78 4.41
C VAL A 46 -4.31 -7.67 5.44
N LEU A 47 -3.46 -6.70 5.14
CA LEU A 47 -3.29 -5.49 5.93
C LEU A 47 -3.94 -4.29 5.24
N ASN A 48 -4.99 -3.74 5.83
CA ASN A 48 -5.60 -2.50 5.36
C ASN A 48 -5.27 -1.36 6.32
N LEU A 49 -4.35 -0.47 5.93
CA LEU A 49 -3.90 0.64 6.76
C LEU A 49 -4.97 1.72 6.97
N PHE A 50 -6.03 1.77 6.15
CA PHE A 50 -7.21 2.61 6.41
C PHE A 50 -8.11 2.06 7.52
N ARG A 51 -7.95 0.77 7.85
CA ARG A 51 -8.65 0.08 8.93
C ARG A 51 -7.67 -0.46 9.97
N ALA A 52 -6.46 0.07 10.04
CA ALA A 52 -5.53 -0.25 11.13
C ALA A 52 -5.84 0.64 12.34
N SER A 53 -5.66 0.10 13.54
CA SER A 53 -5.77 0.90 14.77
C SER A 53 -4.65 1.93 14.85
N LYS A 54 -4.82 2.94 15.71
CA LYS A 54 -3.78 3.96 15.91
C LYS A 54 -2.49 3.34 16.45
N GLU A 55 -2.64 2.34 17.30
CA GLU A 55 -1.56 1.56 17.91
C GLU A 55 -0.80 0.76 16.85
N LEU A 56 -1.50 0.11 15.92
CA LEU A 56 -0.86 -0.59 14.80
C LEU A 56 -0.13 0.37 13.87
N ILE A 57 -0.73 1.51 13.53
CA ILE A 57 -0.07 2.52 12.70
C ILE A 57 1.16 3.11 13.41
N ALA A 58 1.09 3.37 14.72
CA ALA A 58 2.22 3.85 15.50
C ALA A 58 3.36 2.82 15.52
N TRP A 59 3.03 1.55 15.74
CA TRP A 59 4.01 0.46 15.73
C TRP A 59 4.72 0.31 14.38
N ILE A 60 3.98 0.41 13.27
CA ILE A 60 4.57 0.42 11.92
C ILE A 60 5.48 1.65 11.73
N ALA A 61 5.01 2.83 12.14
CA ALA A 61 5.74 4.07 11.98
C ALA A 61 7.05 4.08 12.79
N GLU A 62 7.12 3.42 13.95
CA GLU A 62 8.34 3.27 14.74
C GLU A 62 9.44 2.53 13.98
N TYR A 63 9.13 1.38 13.37
CA TYR A 63 10.07 0.65 12.51
C TYR A 63 10.55 1.52 11.34
N TRP A 64 9.60 2.17 10.67
CA TRP A 64 9.90 2.99 9.51
C TRP A 64 10.77 4.19 9.89
N GLN A 65 10.50 4.83 11.03
CA GLN A 65 11.33 5.92 11.55
C GLN A 65 12.75 5.44 11.83
N GLN A 66 12.92 4.27 12.45
CA GLN A 66 14.23 3.70 12.69
C GLN A 66 14.99 3.50 11.36
N TRP A 67 14.38 2.83 10.38
CA TRP A 67 14.99 2.57 9.08
C TRP A 67 15.36 3.85 8.33
N VAL A 68 14.49 4.85 8.37
CA VAL A 68 14.77 6.14 7.71
C VAL A 68 15.92 6.87 8.39
N LEU A 69 16.02 6.83 9.71
CA LEU A 69 17.14 7.44 10.42
C LEU A 69 18.46 6.69 10.17
N GLU A 70 18.40 5.37 9.98
CA GLU A 70 19.56 4.54 9.61
C GLU A 70 20.02 4.83 8.18
N ASP A 71 19.10 4.92 7.22
CA ASP A 71 19.42 5.10 5.79
C ASP A 71 19.76 6.57 5.43
N GLU A 72 19.03 7.55 5.96
CA GLU A 72 19.16 8.98 5.61
C GLU A 72 19.90 9.81 6.66
N GLY A 73 20.16 9.24 7.83
CA GLY A 73 20.83 9.91 8.94
C GLY A 73 20.00 11.00 9.60
N GLN A 74 20.67 11.86 10.38
CA GLN A 74 20.02 12.88 11.23
C GLN A 74 19.22 13.93 10.44
N ARG A 75 19.48 14.10 9.13
CA ARG A 75 18.73 15.04 8.28
C ARG A 75 17.27 14.63 8.10
N ALA A 76 16.93 13.37 8.27
CA ALA A 76 15.54 12.92 8.17
C ALA A 76 14.67 13.44 9.33
N LYS A 77 15.25 13.72 10.51
CA LYS A 77 14.50 14.20 11.68
C LYS A 77 13.68 15.45 11.40
N THR A 78 14.17 16.34 10.53
CA THR A 78 13.51 17.60 10.18
C THR A 78 12.69 17.53 8.89
N ARG A 79 12.72 16.39 8.17
CA ARG A 79 12.04 16.22 6.88
C ARG A 79 10.63 15.67 6.99
N TYR A 80 10.33 14.98 8.09
CA TYR A 80 9.05 14.31 8.29
C TYR A 80 8.37 14.80 9.57
N GLU A 81 7.04 14.82 9.57
CA GLU A 81 6.25 15.09 10.77
C GLU A 81 5.96 13.78 11.52
N TRP A 82 6.88 13.41 12.40
CA TRP A 82 6.85 12.14 13.16
C TRP A 82 5.69 12.03 14.15
N THR A 83 5.10 13.17 14.54
CA THR A 83 3.93 13.22 15.44
C THR A 83 2.64 12.76 14.77
N ARG A 84 2.65 12.56 13.44
CA ARG A 84 1.52 12.05 12.65
C ARG A 84 1.90 10.75 11.94
N PRO A 85 1.93 9.61 12.66
CA PRO A 85 2.29 8.32 12.10
C PRO A 85 1.58 7.96 10.79
N ALA A 86 0.28 8.25 10.68
CA ALA A 86 -0.48 7.96 9.46
C ALA A 86 0.00 8.77 8.23
N ASP A 87 0.34 10.04 8.42
CA ASP A 87 0.85 10.90 7.35
C ASP A 87 2.25 10.46 6.92
N PHE A 88 3.09 10.06 7.90
CA PHE A 88 4.41 9.52 7.63
C PHE A 88 4.33 8.21 6.84
N VAL A 89 3.45 7.28 7.27
CA VAL A 89 3.22 6.01 6.58
C VAL A 89 2.71 6.24 5.15
N ALA A 90 1.85 7.23 4.92
CA ALA A 90 1.38 7.58 3.58
C ALA A 90 2.47 8.13 2.65
N ARG A 91 3.55 8.69 3.21
CA ARG A 91 4.66 9.30 2.46
C ARG A 91 5.80 8.33 2.15
N ARG A 92 5.88 7.20 2.84
CA ARG A 92 6.96 6.22 2.71
C ARG A 92 6.49 4.81 2.32
N PRO A 93 5.61 4.65 1.31
CA PRO A 93 5.17 3.32 0.86
C PRO A 93 6.34 2.45 0.35
N ASP A 94 7.50 3.05 0.04
CA ASP A 94 8.74 2.37 -0.29
C ASP A 94 9.27 1.47 0.83
N LEU A 95 8.82 1.65 2.08
CA LEU A 95 9.23 0.83 3.23
C LEU A 95 8.35 -0.41 3.44
N LEU A 96 7.27 -0.56 2.67
CA LEU A 96 6.40 -1.74 2.73
C LEU A 96 7.15 -3.07 2.53
N PRO A 97 8.08 -3.22 1.57
CA PRO A 97 8.82 -4.47 1.41
C PRO A 97 9.58 -4.88 2.68
N ARG A 98 10.27 -3.95 3.35
CA ARG A 98 10.96 -4.22 4.62
C ARG A 98 9.98 -4.55 5.75
N LEU A 99 8.81 -3.90 5.80
CA LEU A 99 7.76 -4.24 6.77
C LEU A 99 7.34 -5.70 6.65
N LEU A 100 7.17 -6.17 5.42
CA LEU A 100 6.76 -7.53 5.09
C LEU A 100 7.86 -8.58 5.34
N GLU A 101 9.08 -8.18 5.66
CA GLU A 101 10.16 -9.09 6.08
C GLU A 101 10.17 -9.32 7.61
N LEU A 102 9.44 -8.51 8.37
CA LEU A 102 9.33 -8.68 9.82
C LEU A 102 8.44 -9.88 10.15
N GLU A 103 8.83 -10.65 11.16
CA GLU A 103 8.14 -11.88 11.59
C GLU A 103 6.62 -11.69 11.78
N PRO A 104 6.12 -10.59 12.39
CA PRO A 104 4.68 -10.39 12.56
C PRO A 104 3.91 -10.04 11.29
N PHE A 105 4.58 -9.80 10.17
CA PHE A 105 3.99 -9.36 8.90
C PHE A 105 4.38 -10.26 7.72
N GLN A 106 5.20 -11.29 7.94
CA GLN A 106 5.73 -12.13 6.87
C GLN A 106 4.65 -12.93 6.12
N HIS A 107 3.53 -13.21 6.79
CA HIS A 107 2.36 -13.88 6.23
C HIS A 107 1.40 -12.91 5.52
N ILE A 108 1.65 -11.60 5.60
CA ILE A 108 0.86 -10.61 4.88
C ILE A 108 1.29 -10.60 3.41
N HIS A 109 0.31 -10.79 2.53
CA HIS A 109 0.52 -10.84 1.08
C HIS A 109 -0.04 -9.63 0.35
N LEU A 110 -1.06 -8.99 0.94
CA LEU A 110 -1.78 -7.87 0.36
C LEU A 110 -1.82 -6.72 1.35
N VAL A 111 -1.37 -5.54 0.92
CA VAL A 111 -1.45 -4.32 1.72
C VAL A 111 -2.24 -3.26 0.99
N THR A 112 -3.35 -2.81 1.58
CA THR A 112 -4.06 -1.61 1.11
C THR A 112 -3.62 -0.43 1.96
N HIS A 113 -3.08 0.62 1.35
CA HIS A 113 -2.43 1.72 2.04
C HIS A 113 -2.67 3.08 1.37
N PRO A 114 -2.58 4.18 2.13
CA PRO A 114 -2.48 5.50 1.53
C PRO A 114 -1.13 5.67 0.83
N VAL A 115 -1.13 6.41 -0.27
CA VAL A 115 0.09 6.86 -0.95
C VAL A 115 -0.08 8.30 -1.41
N ILE A 116 0.87 9.16 -1.04
CA ILE A 116 1.01 10.48 -1.65
C ILE A 116 1.88 10.33 -2.90
N THR A 117 1.34 10.68 -4.05
CA THR A 117 2.01 10.53 -5.35
C THR A 117 2.53 11.87 -5.85
N GLY A 118 3.50 11.87 -6.77
CA GLY A 118 4.07 13.11 -7.32
C GLY A 118 3.10 13.96 -8.18
N TYR A 119 1.87 13.51 -8.38
CA TYR A 119 0.87 14.18 -9.20
C TYR A 119 -0.41 14.56 -8.45
N HIS A 120 -0.50 14.26 -7.15
CA HIS A 120 -1.65 14.62 -6.35
C HIS A 120 -1.30 14.79 -4.87
N ASP A 121 -1.74 15.90 -4.29
CA ASP A 121 -1.41 16.26 -2.90
C ASP A 121 -2.25 15.50 -1.85
N LYS A 122 -3.41 14.96 -2.24
CA LYS A 122 -4.19 14.10 -1.34
C LYS A 122 -3.74 12.64 -1.48
N PRO A 123 -3.67 11.88 -0.36
CA PRO A 123 -3.35 10.47 -0.39
C PRO A 123 -4.35 9.70 -1.25
N LEU A 124 -3.85 8.95 -2.22
CA LEU A 124 -4.61 7.99 -3.00
C LEU A 124 -4.59 6.64 -2.28
N THR A 125 -5.61 5.82 -2.52
CA THR A 125 -5.61 4.42 -2.09
C THR A 125 -4.80 3.60 -3.10
N ALA A 126 -3.78 2.90 -2.61
CA ALA A 126 -3.05 1.88 -3.36
C ALA A 126 -3.23 0.52 -2.69
N THR A 127 -3.15 -0.53 -3.50
CA THR A 127 -3.05 -1.90 -3.04
C THR A 127 -1.80 -2.52 -3.64
N SER A 128 -0.93 -3.02 -2.77
CA SER A 128 0.33 -3.65 -3.12
C SER A 128 0.26 -5.14 -2.82
N PHE A 129 0.89 -5.95 -3.68
CA PHE A 129 0.96 -7.41 -3.57
C PHE A 129 2.42 -7.83 -3.52
N ARG A 130 2.71 -8.95 -2.85
CA ARG A 130 3.99 -9.63 -3.04
C ARG A 130 4.14 -10.08 -4.49
N VAL A 131 5.38 -10.03 -4.99
CA VAL A 131 5.72 -10.59 -6.31
C VAL A 131 5.39 -12.08 -6.32
N GLY A 132 4.68 -12.52 -7.36
CA GLY A 132 4.29 -13.93 -7.52
C GLY A 132 3.18 -14.39 -6.56
N TYR A 133 2.34 -13.47 -6.05
CA TYR A 133 1.23 -13.84 -5.19
C TYR A 133 0.27 -14.81 -5.91
N PRO A 134 0.14 -16.07 -5.47
CA PRO A 134 -0.50 -17.13 -6.26
C PRO A 134 -2.03 -17.03 -6.32
N LEU A 135 -2.63 -16.16 -5.50
CA LEU A 135 -4.09 -16.01 -5.41
C LEU A 135 -4.63 -14.87 -6.28
N ILE A 136 -3.85 -14.37 -7.25
CA ILE A 136 -4.40 -13.55 -8.33
C ILE A 136 -5.07 -14.51 -9.33
N GLU A 137 -6.38 -14.70 -9.19
CA GLU A 137 -7.14 -15.69 -9.96
C GLU A 137 -7.39 -15.24 -11.41
N ARG A 138 -7.54 -13.92 -11.61
CA ARG A 138 -7.84 -13.36 -12.94
C ARG A 138 -7.40 -11.90 -13.02
N ALA A 139 -6.84 -11.51 -14.15
CA ALA A 139 -6.68 -10.12 -14.55
C ALA A 139 -7.44 -9.86 -15.84
N THR A 140 -8.06 -8.69 -15.99
CA THR A 140 -8.79 -8.31 -17.20
C THR A 140 -8.61 -6.84 -17.51
N ALA A 141 -8.20 -6.53 -18.74
CA ALA A 141 -8.13 -5.15 -19.22
C ALA A 141 -9.55 -4.62 -19.50
N ARG A 142 -10.07 -3.79 -18.60
CA ARG A 142 -11.50 -3.38 -18.57
C ARG A 142 -11.96 -2.72 -19.87
N PHE A 143 -11.13 -1.86 -20.44
CA PHE A 143 -11.47 -1.06 -21.62
C PHE A 143 -10.83 -1.58 -22.92
N HIS A 144 -10.02 -2.62 -22.83
CA HIS A 144 -9.28 -3.21 -23.94
C HIS A 144 -9.29 -4.73 -23.79
N PRO A 145 -10.46 -5.39 -23.97
CA PRO A 145 -10.61 -6.82 -23.70
C PRO A 145 -9.78 -7.72 -24.64
N ASP A 146 -9.25 -7.14 -25.72
CA ASP A 146 -8.30 -7.73 -26.65
C ASP A 146 -6.86 -7.84 -26.09
N ILE A 147 -6.55 -7.09 -25.02
CA ILE A 147 -5.25 -7.16 -24.34
C ILE A 147 -5.27 -8.29 -23.31
N GLU A 148 -4.45 -9.32 -23.55
CA GLU A 148 -4.20 -10.38 -22.58
C GLU A 148 -3.28 -9.86 -21.45
N ILE A 149 -3.67 -10.11 -20.20
CA ILE A 149 -2.88 -9.80 -19.01
C ILE A 149 -2.43 -11.11 -18.36
N VAL A 150 -1.11 -11.30 -18.29
CA VAL A 150 -0.49 -12.47 -17.64
C VAL A 150 -0.19 -12.12 -16.17
N VAL A 151 -0.59 -12.99 -15.25
CA VAL A 151 -0.41 -12.86 -13.80
C VAL A 151 0.60 -13.86 -13.27
#